data_AF-A0A2D6EY26-F1
#
_entry.id   AF-A0A2D6EY26-F1
#
_cell.length_a   1.000
_cell.length_b   1.000
_cell.length_c   1.000
_cell.angle_alpha   90.00
_cell.angle_beta   90.00
_cell.angle_gamma   90.00
#
_symmetry.space_group_name_H-M   'P 1'
#
loop_
_entity.id
_entity.type
_entity.pdbx_description
1 polymer ?
#
loop_
_entity_poly.entity_id
_entity_poly.type
_entity_poly.pdbx_seq_one_letter_code
_entity_poly.pdbx_strand_id
1 'polypeptide(L)'
;MKYWSSLLFLLIACSLPWLVYDLPPHPLLVDSTEGISAEDARILQEQTITGIRAAYANELSPYPGQLSNELECSAEFQPVITDEYVLAYSTISKGVGACTHDTAKYRTLIGWKYCEELKTLYAIQYHTPKNESPIPFFESMRCP
;
A
#
# COMPACT_ATOMS: atom_id res chain seq x y z
N MET A 1 -72.63 2.49 18.57
CA MET A 1 -72.18 3.74 17.94
C MET A 1 -70.71 3.96 18.27
N LYS A 2 -69.88 4.17 17.23
CA LYS A 2 -68.57 4.89 17.18
C LYS A 2 -67.39 4.26 17.98
N TYR A 3 -66.41 3.57 17.38
CA TYR A 3 -65.33 3.94 16.43
C TYR A 3 -64.19 4.83 16.98
N TRP A 4 -62.96 4.32 16.78
CA TRP A 4 -61.65 5.00 16.61
C TRP A 4 -60.91 5.37 17.91
N SER A 5 -59.58 5.25 18.05
CA SER A 5 -58.46 5.22 17.11
C SER A 5 -57.27 4.52 17.82
N SER A 6 -56.73 3.40 17.33
CA SER A 6 -55.58 3.35 16.40
C SER A 6 -54.54 4.46 16.63
N LEU A 7 -53.65 4.23 17.59
CA LEU A 7 -52.27 4.75 17.66
C LEU A 7 -51.35 3.54 17.44
N LEU A 8 -50.17 3.61 16.84
CA LEU A 8 -49.50 4.55 15.96
C LEU A 8 -48.17 3.82 15.67
N PHE A 9 -47.82 3.68 14.38
CA PHE A 9 -46.46 3.61 13.85
C PHE A 9 -45.59 2.38 14.19
N LEU A 10 -45.30 1.53 13.20
CA LEU A 10 -44.12 1.66 12.32
C LEU A 10 -42.80 1.52 13.09
N LEU A 11 -42.33 0.29 13.23
CA LEU A 11 -40.90 0.00 13.10
C LEU A 11 -40.77 -1.27 12.27
N ILE A 12 -40.74 -1.03 10.97
CA ILE A 12 -40.39 -2.01 9.94
C ILE A 12 -38.96 -2.47 10.20
N ALA A 13 -38.85 -3.78 10.18
CA ALA A 13 -37.66 -4.62 10.13
C ALA A 13 -36.39 -3.92 9.61
N CYS A 14 -35.32 -4.13 10.37
CA CYS A 14 -33.93 -4.04 9.95
C CYS A 14 -33.72 -4.59 8.54
N SER A 15 -33.47 -3.70 7.58
CA SER A 15 -32.72 -4.01 6.37
C SER A 15 -31.71 -2.89 6.15
N LEU A 16 -30.57 -3.03 6.84
CA LEU A 16 -29.34 -2.33 6.47
C LEU A 16 -28.52 -3.28 5.61
N PRO A 17 -28.67 -3.30 4.26
CA PRO A 17 -27.74 -3.99 3.37
C PRO A 17 -26.51 -3.10 3.17
N TRP A 18 -25.79 -2.80 4.24
CA TRP A 18 -24.52 -2.07 4.20
C TRP A 18 -23.55 -2.64 5.23
N LEU A 19 -23.45 -3.96 5.29
CA LEU A 19 -22.19 -4.62 5.65
C LEU A 19 -21.36 -4.67 4.37
N VAL A 20 -20.92 -3.49 3.92
CA VAL A 20 -19.71 -3.40 3.12
C VAL A 20 -18.63 -3.91 4.04
N TYR A 21 -18.07 -5.06 3.71
CA TYR A 21 -16.91 -5.60 4.41
C TYR A 21 -15.84 -4.50 4.45
N ASP A 22 -15.59 -3.98 5.65
CA ASP A 22 -14.42 -3.18 5.93
C ASP A 22 -13.20 -4.03 5.55
N LEU A 23 -12.61 -3.72 4.38
CA LEU A 23 -11.20 -4.02 4.14
C LEU A 23 -10.44 -3.53 5.38
N PRO A 24 -9.46 -4.30 5.91
CA PRO A 24 -8.69 -3.84 7.07
C PRO A 24 -8.22 -2.41 6.80
N PRO A 25 -8.39 -1.48 7.77
CA PRO A 25 -8.27 -0.04 7.54
C PRO A 25 -6.98 0.29 6.80
N HIS A 26 -5.91 -0.46 7.11
CA HIS A 26 -4.62 -0.45 6.43
C HIS A 26 -4.17 -1.90 6.22
N PRO A 27 -4.09 -2.42 4.98
CA PRO A 27 -3.56 -3.76 4.75
C PRO A 27 -2.08 -3.77 5.12
N LEU A 28 -1.75 -4.61 6.09
CA LEU A 28 -0.40 -5.01 6.45
C LEU A 28 -0.21 -6.44 5.96
N LEU A 29 0.79 -6.66 5.13
CA LEU A 29 1.25 -7.95 4.68
C LEU A 29 2.66 -8.16 5.24
N VAL A 30 2.91 -9.32 5.82
CA VAL A 30 4.23 -9.74 6.29
C VAL A 30 4.49 -11.11 5.71
N ASP A 31 5.41 -11.17 4.75
CA ASP A 31 5.89 -12.41 4.17
C ASP A 31 7.24 -12.76 4.82
N SER A 32 7.47 -14.05 5.05
CA SER A 32 8.73 -14.53 5.62
C SER A 32 9.38 -15.54 4.68
N THR A 33 10.69 -15.42 4.54
CA THR A 33 11.53 -16.36 3.78
C THR A 33 12.57 -16.93 4.73
N GLU A 34 12.40 -18.18 5.13
CA GLU A 34 13.27 -18.89 6.08
C GLU A 34 14.48 -19.53 5.39
N GLY A 35 15.53 -19.80 6.17
CA GLY A 35 16.72 -20.52 5.71
C GLY A 35 17.58 -19.76 4.69
N ILE A 36 17.41 -18.43 4.60
CA ILE A 36 18.07 -17.58 3.62
C ILE A 36 19.34 -16.95 4.21
N SER A 37 20.40 -16.86 3.40
CA SER A 37 21.62 -16.16 3.80
C SER A 37 21.41 -14.63 3.78
N ALA A 38 22.23 -13.90 4.53
CA ALA A 38 22.18 -12.43 4.53
C ALA A 38 22.41 -11.85 3.12
N GLU A 39 23.28 -12.49 2.34
CA GLU A 39 23.60 -12.07 0.97
C GLU A 39 22.43 -12.34 0.01
N ASP A 40 21.81 -13.51 0.08
CA ASP A 40 20.64 -13.82 -0.74
C ASP A 40 19.45 -12.91 -0.37
N ALA A 41 19.29 -12.60 0.92
CA ALA A 41 18.28 -11.67 1.38
C ALA A 41 18.48 -10.26 0.79
N ARG A 42 19.74 -9.79 0.73
CA ARG A 42 20.11 -8.52 0.08
C ARG A 42 19.79 -8.54 -1.41
N ILE A 43 20.06 -9.66 -2.10
CA ILE A 43 19.74 -9.82 -3.52
C ILE A 43 18.23 -9.71 -3.76
N LEU A 44 17.40 -10.37 -2.95
CA LEU A 44 15.93 -10.29 -3.08
C LEU A 44 15.39 -8.87 -2.84
N GLN A 45 15.97 -8.18 -1.86
CA GLN A 45 15.66 -6.77 -1.61
C GLN A 45 16.01 -5.91 -2.84
N GLU A 46 17.22 -6.03 -3.38
CA GLU A 46 17.68 -5.25 -4.54
C GLU A 46 16.84 -5.51 -5.79
N GLN A 47 16.44 -6.76 -6.03
CA GLN A 47 15.54 -7.13 -7.12
C GLN A 47 14.19 -6.42 -6.98
N THR A 48 13.65 -6.39 -5.77
CA THR A 48 12.36 -5.71 -5.50
C THR A 48 12.49 -4.21 -5.66
N ILE A 49 13.55 -3.59 -5.14
CA ILE A 49 13.83 -2.15 -5.32
C ILE A 49 13.96 -1.82 -6.80
N THR A 50 14.61 -2.67 -7.59
CA THR A 50 14.74 -2.50 -9.05
C THR A 50 13.38 -2.53 -9.74
N GLY A 51 12.51 -3.48 -9.39
CA GLY A 51 11.14 -3.54 -9.89
C GLY A 51 10.33 -2.29 -9.55
N ILE A 52 10.48 -1.76 -8.33
CA ILE A 52 9.83 -0.51 -7.92
C ILE A 52 10.37 0.66 -8.73
N ARG A 53 11.69 0.79 -8.89
CA ARG A 53 12.29 1.87 -9.72
C ARG A 53 11.74 1.84 -11.15
N ALA A 54 11.58 0.66 -11.73
CA ALA A 54 11.01 0.51 -13.07
C ALA A 54 9.57 1.05 -13.16
N ALA A 55 8.76 0.89 -12.11
CA ALA A 55 7.38 1.41 -12.08
C ALA A 55 7.30 2.96 -12.05
N TYR A 56 8.41 3.64 -11.76
CA TYR A 56 8.50 5.11 -11.77
C TYR A 56 9.47 5.62 -12.85
N ALA A 57 10.06 4.73 -13.64
CA ALA A 57 10.94 5.10 -14.73
C ALA A 57 10.13 5.77 -15.84
N ASN A 58 10.73 6.76 -16.49
CA ASN A 58 10.09 7.49 -17.59
C ASN A 58 9.73 6.50 -18.71
N GLU A 59 8.43 6.28 -18.91
CA GLU A 59 7.96 5.54 -20.08
C GLU A 59 7.96 6.50 -21.28
N LEU A 60 8.55 6.02 -22.38
CA LEU A 60 8.47 6.70 -23.67
C LEU A 60 6.99 6.80 -24.06
N SER A 61 6.54 8.00 -24.44
CA SER A 61 5.16 8.16 -24.91
C SER A 61 4.90 7.21 -26.08
N PRO A 62 3.85 6.37 -26.02
CA PRO A 62 3.52 5.44 -27.11
C PRO A 62 3.03 6.17 -28.37
N TYR A 63 2.82 7.48 -28.30
CA TYR A 63 2.34 8.31 -29.39
C TYR A 63 3.47 9.21 -29.93
N PRO A 64 4.07 8.88 -31.08
CA PRO A 64 5.05 9.74 -31.73
C PRO A 64 4.38 11.05 -32.15
N GLY A 65 4.61 12.13 -31.39
CA GLY A 65 4.06 13.46 -31.69
C GLY A 65 3.66 14.33 -30.50
N GLN A 66 3.67 13.84 -29.25
CA GLN A 66 3.50 14.70 -28.08
C GLN A 66 4.81 15.35 -27.66
N LEU A 67 4.75 16.66 -27.36
CA LEU A 67 5.90 17.55 -27.14
C LEU A 67 6.72 17.28 -25.85
N SER A 68 6.33 16.28 -25.05
CA SER A 68 7.19 15.70 -24.02
C SER A 68 7.40 14.22 -24.35
N ASN A 69 8.63 13.84 -24.67
CA ASN A 69 8.98 12.46 -25.03
C ASN A 69 8.90 11.50 -23.83
N GLU A 70 8.61 11.99 -22.63
CA GLU A 70 8.66 11.25 -21.37
C GLU A 70 7.46 11.65 -20.50
N LEU A 71 6.72 10.65 -20.00
CA LEU A 71 5.75 10.83 -18.92
C LEU A 71 6.51 10.70 -17.59
N GLU A 72 6.99 11.83 -17.06
CA GLU A 72 7.74 11.85 -15.81
C GLU A 72 6.80 12.03 -14.61
N CYS A 73 7.00 11.19 -13.58
CA CYS A 73 6.32 11.32 -12.30
C CYS A 73 6.88 12.53 -11.55
N SER A 74 6.02 13.48 -11.14
CA SER A 74 6.45 14.65 -10.36
C SER A 74 7.27 14.23 -9.14
N ALA A 75 8.31 15.01 -8.81
CA ALA A 75 9.28 14.70 -7.77
C ALA A 75 8.63 14.40 -6.39
N GLU A 76 7.47 14.99 -6.09
CA GLU A 76 6.74 14.74 -4.84
C GLU A 76 6.16 13.31 -4.73
N PHE A 77 5.93 12.65 -5.87
CA PHE A 77 5.38 11.29 -5.94
C PHE A 77 6.45 10.21 -6.12
N GLN A 78 7.70 10.61 -6.37
CA GLN A 78 8.82 9.69 -6.48
C GLN A 78 9.03 8.91 -5.18
N PRO A 79 9.41 7.62 -5.26
CA PRO A 79 9.64 6.80 -4.08
C PRO A 79 10.90 7.25 -3.34
N VAL A 80 10.84 7.25 -2.00
CA VAL A 80 12.02 7.39 -1.15
C VAL A 80 12.56 5.98 -0.90
N ILE A 81 13.80 5.74 -1.30
CA ILE A 81 14.45 4.43 -1.21
C ILE A 81 15.58 4.52 -0.19
N THR A 82 15.59 3.56 0.74
CA THR A 82 16.64 3.36 1.75
C THR A 82 17.13 1.91 1.70
N ASP A 83 18.16 1.60 2.49
CA ASP A 83 18.68 0.25 2.65
C ASP A 83 17.75 -0.68 3.45
N GLU A 84 16.68 -0.16 4.05
CA GLU A 84 15.74 -0.98 4.83
C GLU A 84 14.33 -1.00 4.25
N TYR A 85 13.94 0.05 3.53
CA TYR A 85 12.59 0.18 3.00
C TYR A 85 12.50 1.14 1.81
N VAL A 86 11.41 0.98 1.06
CA VAL A 86 10.91 1.91 0.07
C VAL A 86 9.61 2.51 0.57
N LEU A 87 9.52 3.84 0.54
CA LEU A 87 8.32 4.60 0.85
C LEU A 87 7.79 5.26 -0.42
N ALA A 88 6.58 4.91 -0.81
CA ALA A 88 5.98 5.29 -2.08
C ALA A 88 4.50 5.66 -1.93
N TYR A 89 3.88 6.14 -3.01
CA TYR A 89 2.42 6.24 -3.09
C TYR A 89 1.84 5.06 -3.88
N SER A 90 0.67 4.58 -3.44
CA SER A 90 -0.06 3.54 -4.16
C SER A 90 -1.45 4.00 -4.58
N THR A 91 -1.95 3.37 -5.65
CA THR A 91 -3.28 3.61 -6.19
C THR A 91 -4.37 2.97 -5.33
N ILE A 92 -5.64 3.15 -5.71
CA ILE A 92 -6.78 2.51 -5.02
C ILE A 92 -6.69 0.97 -5.04
N SER A 93 -6.07 0.39 -6.07
CA SER A 93 -5.80 -1.06 -6.16
C SER A 93 -4.55 -1.48 -5.40
N LYS A 94 -3.92 -0.57 -4.64
CA LYS A 94 -2.73 -0.80 -3.83
C LYS A 94 -1.47 -1.14 -4.64
N GLY A 95 -1.48 -0.92 -5.95
CA GLY A 95 -0.27 -0.96 -6.78
C GLY A 95 0.58 0.30 -6.60
N VAL A 96 1.90 0.15 -6.57
CA VAL A 96 2.86 1.28 -6.61
C VAL A 96 2.82 1.97 -7.99
N GLY A 97 3.34 3.20 -8.09
CA GLY A 97 3.37 3.97 -9.33
C GLY A 97 2.31 5.08 -9.41
N ALA A 98 1.78 5.53 -8.27
CA ALA A 98 0.80 6.60 -8.25
C ALA A 98 1.48 7.98 -8.39
N CYS A 99 1.31 8.62 -9.55
CA CYS A 99 2.07 9.81 -9.96
C CYS A 99 1.28 11.13 -10.01
N THR A 100 0.04 11.13 -9.51
CA THR A 100 -0.81 12.33 -9.44
C THR A 100 -1.56 12.37 -8.11
N HIS A 101 -2.06 13.54 -7.70
CA HIS A 101 -2.87 13.63 -6.48
C HIS A 101 -4.12 12.75 -6.52
N ASP A 102 -4.72 12.58 -7.70
CA ASP A 102 -5.93 11.78 -7.88
C ASP A 102 -5.66 10.29 -7.77
N THR A 103 -4.49 9.82 -8.24
CA THR A 103 -4.11 8.41 -8.18
C THR A 103 -3.45 8.03 -6.86
N ALA A 104 -2.73 8.94 -6.20
CA ALA A 104 -2.06 8.69 -4.92
C ALA A 104 -3.05 8.63 -3.76
N LYS A 105 -3.65 7.44 -3.52
CA LYS A 105 -4.65 7.22 -2.47
C LYS A 105 -4.05 6.80 -1.13
N TYR A 106 -2.95 6.06 -1.16
CA TYR A 106 -2.29 5.54 0.04
C TYR A 106 -0.82 5.88 0.07
N ARG A 107 -0.26 5.93 1.28
CA ARG A 107 1.19 5.88 1.51
C ARG A 107 1.55 4.41 1.73
N THR A 108 2.58 3.93 1.05
CA THR A 108 2.98 2.52 1.07
C THR A 108 4.43 2.39 1.48
N LEU A 109 4.68 1.55 2.48
CA LEU A 109 6.02 1.11 2.85
C LEU A 109 6.20 -0.34 2.44
N ILE A 110 7.29 -0.61 1.72
CA ILE A 110 7.78 -1.95 1.42
C ILE A 110 9.15 -2.04 2.10
N GLY A 111 9.27 -2.85 3.14
CA GLY A 111 10.46 -2.91 3.97
C GLY A 111 10.95 -4.33 4.22
N TRP A 112 12.22 -4.44 4.58
CA TRP A 112 12.89 -5.71 4.81
C TRP A 112 13.55 -5.71 6.18
N LYS A 113 13.36 -6.81 6.93
CA LYS A 113 14.07 -7.07 8.18
C LYS A 113 14.67 -8.47 8.10
N TYR A 114 16.00 -8.54 8.01
CA TYR A 114 16.73 -9.80 8.07
C TYR A 114 17.11 -10.13 9.51
N CYS A 115 16.79 -11.33 9.96
CA CYS A 115 17.07 -11.83 11.29
C CYS A 115 18.14 -12.92 11.19
N GLU A 116 19.38 -12.58 11.57
CA GLU A 116 20.55 -13.44 11.36
C GLU A 116 20.48 -14.75 12.18
N GLU A 117 20.01 -14.69 13.42
CA GLU A 117 19.87 -15.86 14.29
C GLU A 117 18.90 -16.90 13.72
N LEU A 118 17.80 -16.42 13.14
CA LEU A 118 16.75 -17.24 12.53
C LEU A 118 17.05 -17.58 11.06
N LYS A 119 18.01 -16.88 10.44
CA LYS A 119 18.25 -16.89 8.99
C LYS A 119 16.96 -16.66 8.20
N THR A 120 16.19 -15.66 8.61
CA THR A 120 14.87 -15.36 8.05
C THR A 120 14.80 -13.91 7.58
N LEU A 121 14.32 -13.71 6.36
CA LEU A 121 13.97 -12.40 5.83
C LEU A 121 12.47 -12.17 5.99
N TYR A 122 12.10 -11.07 6.66
CA TYR A 122 10.73 -10.58 6.70
C TYR A 122 10.57 -9.44 5.69
N ALA A 123 9.71 -9.64 4.71
CA ALA A 123 9.28 -8.60 3.77
C ALA A 123 7.93 -8.05 4.24
N ILE A 124 7.88 -6.76 4.55
CA ILE A 124 6.71 -6.09 5.08
C ILE A 124 6.17 -5.12 4.04
N GLN A 125 4.89 -5.24 3.73
CA GLN A 125 4.17 -4.27 2.91
C GLN A 125 3.02 -3.68 3.71
N TYR A 126 3.04 -2.36 3.90
CA TYR A 126 2.07 -1.65 4.71
C TYR A 126 1.50 -0.45 3.96
N HIS A 127 0.17 -0.41 3.79
CA HIS A 127 -0.53 0.71 3.16
C HIS A 127 -1.34 1.51 4.17
N THR A 128 -0.98 2.75 4.40
CA THR A 128 -1.69 3.72 5.25
C THR A 128 -2.39 4.78 4.40
N PRO A 129 -3.30 5.60 4.94
CA PRO A 129 -3.85 6.73 4.22
C PRO A 129 -2.72 7.65 3.77
N LYS A 130 -2.89 8.36 2.66
CA LYS A 130 -1.86 9.24 2.06
C LYS A 130 -1.14 10.17 3.05
N ASN A 131 -1.85 10.62 4.10
CA ASN A 131 -1.40 11.61 5.08
C ASN A 131 -0.82 10.99 6.37
N GLU A 132 -0.71 9.67 6.44
CA GLU A 132 -0.19 8.95 7.60
C GLU A 132 1.11 8.24 7.24
N SER A 133 2.12 8.34 8.11
CA SER A 133 3.42 7.72 7.87
C SER A 133 3.43 6.28 8.40
N PRO A 134 3.73 5.28 7.56
CA PRO A 134 3.93 3.89 7.99
C PRO A 134 5.30 3.64 8.66
N ILE A 135 6.22 4.61 8.63
CA ILE A 135 7.60 4.45 9.13
C ILE A 135 7.66 4.10 10.63
N PRO A 136 6.94 4.78 11.55
CA PRO A 136 7.05 4.48 12.97
C PRO A 136 6.65 3.04 13.31
N PHE A 137 5.65 2.50 12.60
CA PHE A 137 5.28 1.10 12.71
C PHE A 137 6.44 0.19 12.28
N PHE A 138 7.03 0.45 11.11
CA PHE A 138 8.16 -0.34 10.60
C PHE A 138 9.37 -0.32 11.53
N GLU A 139 9.75 0.84 12.06
CA GLU A 139 10.87 1.00 12.97
C GLU A 139 10.66 0.31 14.32
N SER A 140 9.40 0.17 14.73
CA SER A 140 9.02 -0.54 15.97
C SER A 140 9.11 -2.07 15.85
N MET A 141 9.10 -2.61 14.62
CA MET A 141 9.19 -4.05 14.42
C MET A 141 10.56 -4.59 14.85
N ARG A 142 10.52 -5.81 15.38
CA ARG A 142 11.68 -6.56 15.84
C ARG A 142 11.62 -7.96 15.25
N CYS A 143 12.78 -8.59 15.14
CA CYS A 143 12.84 -10.03 14.92
C CYS A 143 12.07 -10.74 16.02
N PRO A 144 11.19 -11.70 15.69
CA PRO A 144 10.46 -12.49 16.67
C PRO A 144 11.39 -13.38 17.49
#